data_AF-A0A927VBN1-F1
#
_entry.id   AF-A0A927VBN1-F1
#
_cell.length_a   1.000
_cell.length_b   1.000
_cell.length_c   1.000
_cell.angle_alpha   90.00
_cell.angle_beta   90.00
_cell.angle_gamma   90.00
#
_symmetry.space_group_name_H-M   'P 1'
#
loop_
_entity.id
_entity.type
_entity.pdbx_description
1 polymer ?
#
loop_
_entity_poly.entity_id
_entity_poly.type
_entity_poly.pdbx_seq_one_letter_code
_entity_poly.pdbx_strand_id
1 'polypeptide(L)'
;MSYTNKVNLLQMQEYFEGQVDKIRVISDLKLSENEYKSLGVRLKSLSFFAGSEKDIEDYMLSILVYGTYSLIYGNIGTSFEEIFWQVVPKNQYMKRMYLRMYKDVFYTYGISIYDVPRIDFLPRCIHLTARHAGVPDTDKSIYYQILSGSTFNSDGHMYEELRDVLPPRTRYIFDMMDEVSREKLLKDSKLLVEDVLSMDMTHNSALIDKYPNLDLNLIVDCIMWGFDRDSVVKQAF
;
A
#
# COMPACT_ATOMS: atom_id res chain seq x y z
N MET A 1 18.32 5.27 -0.84
CA MET A 1 18.99 5.97 -1.97
C MET A 1 17.97 6.89 -2.60
N SER A 2 18.27 8.17 -2.82
CA SER A 2 17.37 9.13 -3.48
C SER A 2 17.55 9.00 -5.00
N TYR A 3 16.48 8.69 -5.75
CA TYR A 3 16.54 8.49 -7.20
C TYR A 3 16.45 9.83 -7.95
N THR A 4 17.58 10.38 -8.37
CA THR A 4 17.62 11.51 -9.31
C THR A 4 17.70 11.01 -10.76
N ASN A 5 16.68 11.31 -11.58
CA ASN A 5 16.57 11.43 -13.07
C ASN A 5 17.34 10.53 -14.06
N LYS A 6 18.31 9.69 -13.64
CA LYS A 6 19.20 8.90 -14.52
C LYS A 6 18.86 7.41 -14.59
N VAL A 7 18.03 6.90 -13.70
CA VAL A 7 17.71 5.46 -13.63
C VAL A 7 16.68 5.11 -14.71
N ASN A 8 17.02 4.24 -15.65
CA ASN A 8 16.09 3.81 -16.70
C ASN A 8 15.02 2.84 -16.17
N LEU A 9 13.99 2.53 -16.97
CA LEU A 9 12.89 1.68 -16.51
C LEU A 9 13.35 0.26 -16.15
N LEU A 10 14.33 -0.28 -16.88
CA LEU A 10 14.92 -1.59 -16.58
C LEU A 10 15.60 -1.61 -15.20
N GLN A 11 16.39 -0.60 -14.88
CA GLN A 11 17.03 -0.48 -13.57
C GLN A 11 16.02 -0.29 -12.44
N MET A 12 14.88 0.35 -12.70
CA MET A 12 13.78 0.43 -11.73
C MET A 12 13.13 -0.94 -11.50
N GLN A 13 12.87 -1.69 -12.58
CA GLN A 13 12.35 -3.06 -12.53
C GLN A 13 13.29 -3.97 -11.74
N GLU A 14 14.57 -4.04 -12.12
CA GLU A 14 15.60 -4.83 -11.42
C GLU A 14 15.71 -4.46 -9.94
N TYR A 15 15.61 -3.17 -9.62
CA TYR A 15 15.60 -2.71 -8.24
C TYR A 15 14.38 -3.26 -7.48
N PHE A 16 13.18 -3.14 -8.03
CA PHE A 16 11.97 -3.64 -7.37
C PHE A 16 12.05 -5.16 -7.17
N GLU A 17 12.53 -5.91 -8.16
CA GLU A 17 12.76 -7.35 -8.06
C GLU A 17 13.74 -7.69 -6.93
N GLY A 18 14.80 -6.92 -6.74
CA GLY A 18 15.75 -7.11 -5.64
C GLY A 18 15.26 -6.70 -4.24
N GLN A 19 14.10 -6.02 -4.15
CA GLN A 19 13.49 -5.60 -2.88
C GLN A 19 12.23 -6.37 -2.51
N VAL A 20 11.53 -6.96 -3.49
CA VAL A 20 10.17 -7.48 -3.29
C VAL A 20 10.08 -8.60 -2.24
N ASP A 21 11.13 -9.41 -2.09
CA ASP A 21 11.20 -10.46 -1.07
C ASP A 21 11.41 -9.92 0.36
N LYS A 22 11.70 -8.62 0.51
CA LYS A 22 12.01 -7.96 1.80
C LYS A 22 10.85 -7.11 2.32
N ILE A 23 9.76 -7.02 1.58
CA ILE A 23 8.61 -6.17 1.88
C ILE A 23 7.38 -7.03 2.15
N ARG A 24 6.44 -6.54 2.97
CA ARG A 24 5.14 -7.20 3.17
C ARG A 24 4.10 -6.66 2.21
N VAL A 25 4.16 -5.35 1.97
CA VAL A 25 3.31 -4.63 1.01
C VAL A 25 4.16 -3.74 0.10
N ILE A 26 3.60 -3.34 -1.04
CA ILE A 26 4.33 -2.50 -2.02
C ILE A 26 4.69 -1.12 -1.45
N SER A 27 3.86 -0.55 -0.58
CA SER A 27 4.18 0.73 0.08
C SER A 27 5.41 0.66 0.99
N ASP A 28 5.87 -0.53 1.41
CA ASP A 28 7.09 -0.67 2.19
C ASP A 28 8.37 -0.29 1.40
N LEU A 29 8.29 -0.18 0.07
CA LEU A 29 9.39 0.31 -0.78
C LEU A 29 9.75 1.79 -0.51
N LYS A 30 8.89 2.57 0.14
CA LYS A 30 9.08 4.00 0.46
C LYS A 30 9.49 4.86 -0.74
N LEU A 31 8.80 4.74 -1.87
CA LEU A 31 9.02 5.67 -2.97
C LEU A 31 8.52 7.07 -2.57
N SER A 32 9.34 8.07 -2.85
CA SER A 32 8.95 9.48 -2.81
C SER A 32 7.98 9.82 -3.96
N GLU A 33 7.26 10.92 -3.82
CA GLU A 33 6.38 11.43 -4.88
C GLU A 33 7.13 11.67 -6.21
N ASN A 34 8.39 12.14 -6.13
CA ASN A 34 9.23 12.37 -7.31
C ASN A 34 9.61 11.06 -8.01
N GLU A 35 9.93 10.01 -7.25
CA GLU A 35 10.19 8.68 -7.77
C GLU A 35 8.95 8.08 -8.44
N TYR A 36 7.79 8.21 -7.81
CA TYR A 36 6.50 7.83 -8.38
C TYR A 36 6.23 8.57 -9.72
N LYS A 37 6.39 9.89 -9.76
CA LYS A 37 6.20 10.69 -10.99
C LYS A 37 7.18 10.27 -12.09
N SER A 38 8.45 10.05 -11.75
CA SER A 38 9.49 9.58 -12.67
C SER A 38 9.15 8.21 -13.25
N LEU A 39 8.71 7.26 -12.42
CA LEU A 39 8.24 5.94 -12.84
C LEU A 39 7.07 6.06 -13.83
N GLY A 40 6.08 6.91 -13.52
CA GLY A 40 4.93 7.15 -14.41
C GLY A 40 5.31 7.68 -15.79
N VAL A 41 6.26 8.61 -15.87
CA VAL A 41 6.76 9.14 -17.16
C VAL A 41 7.42 8.03 -17.99
N ARG A 42 8.22 7.18 -17.34
CA ARG A 42 8.94 6.07 -18.00
C ARG A 42 7.99 4.98 -18.48
N LEU A 43 7.00 4.61 -17.68
CA LEU A 43 5.98 3.64 -18.06
C LEU A 43 5.09 4.15 -19.21
N LYS A 44 4.71 5.42 -19.20
CA LYS A 44 3.99 6.04 -20.33
C LYS A 44 4.82 6.00 -21.61
N SER A 45 6.12 6.24 -21.51
CA SER A 45 7.04 6.12 -22.64
C SER A 45 7.10 4.68 -23.15
N LEU A 46 7.18 3.69 -22.26
CA LEU A 46 7.13 2.27 -22.63
C LEU A 46 5.85 1.96 -23.42
N SER A 47 4.68 2.41 -22.95
CA SER A 47 3.41 2.17 -23.65
C SER A 47 3.33 2.77 -25.07
N PHE A 48 4.13 3.80 -25.34
CA PHE A 48 4.21 4.45 -26.65
C PHE A 48 5.16 3.74 -27.62
N PHE A 49 6.21 3.08 -27.09
CA PHE A 49 7.27 2.45 -27.89
C PHE A 49 7.26 0.91 -27.85
N ALA A 50 6.49 0.29 -26.96
CA ALA A 50 6.37 -1.16 -26.86
C ALA A 50 5.81 -1.71 -28.18
N GLY A 51 6.65 -2.47 -28.89
CA GLY A 51 6.31 -3.08 -30.17
C GLY A 51 5.61 -4.43 -30.00
N SER A 52 5.67 -5.03 -28.80
CA SER A 52 5.09 -6.33 -28.49
C SER A 52 4.51 -6.43 -27.07
N GLU A 53 3.66 -7.43 -26.83
CA GLU A 53 3.08 -7.73 -25.52
C GLU A 53 4.12 -8.14 -24.48
N LYS A 54 5.17 -8.83 -24.94
CA LYS A 54 6.29 -9.29 -24.10
C LYS A 54 7.02 -8.12 -23.45
N ASP A 55 7.14 -7.01 -24.17
CA ASP A 55 7.75 -5.79 -23.66
C ASP A 55 6.97 -5.15 -22.51
N ILE A 56 5.70 -5.51 -22.29
CA ILE A 56 4.90 -5.01 -21.16
C ILE A 56 4.96 -5.99 -19.99
N GLU A 57 4.94 -7.29 -20.27
CA GLU A 57 5.08 -8.35 -19.27
C GLU A 57 6.36 -8.19 -18.45
N ASP A 58 7.49 -7.87 -19.10
CA ASP A 58 8.80 -7.66 -18.46
C ASP A 58 8.81 -6.49 -17.44
N TYR A 59 7.83 -5.58 -17.47
CA TYR A 59 7.74 -4.43 -16.57
C TYR A 59 6.49 -4.44 -15.68
N MET A 60 5.85 -5.60 -15.51
CA MET A 60 4.57 -5.68 -14.83
C MET A 60 4.67 -5.41 -13.32
N LEU A 61 5.81 -5.70 -12.69
CA LEU A 61 6.09 -5.28 -11.31
C LEU A 61 6.18 -3.75 -11.21
N SER A 62 6.88 -3.09 -12.13
CA SER A 62 6.94 -1.63 -12.20
C SER A 62 5.54 -0.99 -12.37
N ILE A 63 4.67 -1.61 -13.17
CA ILE A 63 3.27 -1.18 -13.33
C ILE A 63 2.47 -1.40 -12.04
N LEU A 64 2.70 -2.51 -11.32
CA LEU A 64 2.12 -2.75 -9.99
C LEU A 64 2.54 -1.70 -8.96
N VAL A 65 3.83 -1.40 -8.90
CA VAL A 65 4.38 -0.35 -8.02
C VAL A 65 3.74 1.00 -8.37
N TYR A 66 3.72 1.37 -9.65
CA TYR A 66 3.09 2.63 -10.09
C TYR A 66 1.60 2.70 -9.73
N GLY A 67 0.85 1.62 -9.97
CA GLY A 67 -0.57 1.52 -9.61
C GLY A 67 -0.81 1.67 -8.11
N THR A 68 0.04 1.07 -7.27
CA THR A 68 -0.07 1.20 -5.81
C THR A 68 0.19 2.64 -5.36
N TYR A 69 1.30 3.23 -5.81
CA TYR A 69 1.68 4.60 -5.42
C TYR A 69 0.77 5.68 -6.02
N SER A 70 0.01 5.35 -7.07
CA SER A 70 -1.04 6.24 -7.57
C SER A 70 -2.18 6.44 -6.58
N LEU A 71 -2.47 5.46 -5.71
CA LEU A 71 -3.46 5.63 -4.66
C LEU A 71 -2.94 6.56 -3.56
N ILE A 72 -1.63 6.52 -3.29
CA ILE A 72 -0.94 7.31 -2.26
C ILE A 72 -0.76 8.77 -2.72
N TYR A 73 -0.22 8.99 -3.92
CA TYR A 73 0.19 10.32 -4.40
C TYR A 73 -0.68 10.88 -5.55
N GLY A 74 -1.47 10.04 -6.22
CA GLY A 74 -2.30 10.48 -7.35
C GLY A 74 -3.46 11.38 -6.93
N ASN A 75 -4.25 11.86 -7.87
CA ASN A 75 -5.44 12.65 -7.55
C ASN A 75 -6.51 11.76 -6.91
N ILE A 76 -7.11 12.21 -5.80
CA ILE A 76 -8.24 11.50 -5.17
C ILE A 76 -9.39 11.45 -6.18
N GLY A 77 -10.01 10.27 -6.31
CA GLY A 77 -11.13 10.04 -7.23
C GLY A 77 -10.72 9.63 -8.65
N THR A 78 -9.42 9.65 -9.00
CA THR A 78 -8.97 9.02 -10.25
C THR A 78 -9.07 7.50 -10.11
N SER A 79 -9.81 6.87 -11.02
CA SER A 79 -10.06 5.43 -10.96
C SER A 79 -8.79 4.63 -11.24
N PHE A 80 -8.67 3.45 -10.63
CA PHE A 80 -7.58 2.52 -10.94
C PHE A 80 -7.48 2.23 -12.43
N GLU A 81 -8.62 2.05 -13.12
CA GLU A 81 -8.66 1.84 -14.56
C GLU A 81 -8.01 2.99 -15.34
N GLU A 82 -8.33 4.24 -15.00
CA GLU A 82 -7.72 5.40 -15.66
C GLU A 82 -6.20 5.43 -15.51
N ILE A 83 -5.69 5.04 -14.35
CA ILE A 83 -4.25 4.99 -14.08
C ILE A 83 -3.60 3.80 -14.80
N PHE A 84 -4.20 2.62 -14.73
CA PHE A 84 -3.70 1.40 -15.34
C PHE A 84 -3.63 1.53 -16.88
N TRP A 85 -4.71 2.02 -17.50
CA TRP A 85 -4.79 2.20 -18.95
C TRP A 85 -4.02 3.43 -19.48
N GLN A 86 -3.38 4.21 -18.62
CA GLN A 86 -2.41 5.23 -19.04
C GLN A 86 -1.04 4.62 -19.35
N VAL A 87 -0.73 3.45 -18.77
CA VAL A 87 0.59 2.81 -18.89
C VAL A 87 0.54 1.45 -19.58
N VAL A 88 -0.66 0.98 -19.89
CA VAL A 88 -0.91 -0.27 -20.63
C VAL A 88 -1.71 0.04 -21.89
N PRO A 89 -1.41 -0.59 -23.05
CA PRO A 89 -2.16 -0.39 -24.28
C PRO A 89 -3.65 -0.66 -24.13
N LYS A 90 -4.47 0.22 -24.72
CA LYS A 90 -5.94 0.21 -24.57
C LYS A 90 -6.68 -0.82 -25.44
N ASN A 91 -5.97 -1.79 -26.04
CA ASN A 91 -6.60 -2.77 -26.91
C ASN A 91 -7.62 -3.60 -26.11
N GLN A 92 -8.92 -3.48 -26.45
CA GLN A 92 -10.02 -4.05 -25.66
C GLN A 92 -9.90 -5.56 -25.48
N TYR A 93 -9.41 -6.28 -26.49
CA TYR A 93 -9.19 -7.73 -26.43
C TYR A 93 -8.12 -8.12 -25.39
N MET A 94 -7.14 -7.24 -25.16
CA MET A 94 -5.98 -7.49 -24.31
C MET A 94 -6.20 -7.10 -22.85
N LYS A 95 -7.26 -6.34 -22.55
CA LYS A 95 -7.52 -5.83 -21.19
C LYS A 95 -7.56 -6.93 -20.13
N ARG A 96 -8.27 -8.02 -20.42
CA ARG A 96 -8.37 -9.17 -19.50
C ARG A 96 -7.03 -9.86 -19.30
N MET A 97 -6.19 -9.92 -20.34
CA MET A 97 -4.86 -10.51 -20.25
C MET A 97 -3.94 -9.66 -19.36
N TYR A 98 -3.90 -8.34 -19.57
CA TYR A 98 -3.07 -7.45 -18.74
C TYR A 98 -3.51 -7.43 -17.27
N LEU A 99 -4.82 -7.44 -17.00
CA LEU A 99 -5.31 -7.56 -15.63
C LEU A 99 -4.95 -8.92 -15.00
N ARG A 100 -4.94 -9.99 -15.80
CA ARG A 100 -4.48 -11.30 -15.34
C ARG A 100 -2.99 -11.27 -15.00
N MET A 101 -2.15 -10.74 -15.89
CA MET A 101 -0.71 -10.56 -15.65
C MET A 101 -0.46 -9.72 -14.39
N TYR A 102 -1.14 -8.58 -14.26
CA TYR A 102 -1.04 -7.71 -13.08
C TYR A 102 -1.37 -8.46 -11.78
N LYS A 103 -2.45 -9.25 -11.79
CA LYS A 103 -2.84 -10.08 -10.64
C LYS A 103 -1.83 -11.21 -10.41
N ASP A 104 -1.26 -11.80 -11.45
CA ASP A 104 -0.28 -12.88 -11.36
C ASP A 104 1.08 -12.38 -10.81
N VAL A 105 1.44 -11.10 -10.99
CA VAL A 105 2.64 -10.49 -10.37
C VAL A 105 2.64 -10.66 -8.84
N PHE A 106 1.51 -10.48 -8.17
CA PHE A 106 1.43 -10.68 -6.72
C PHE A 106 1.82 -12.12 -6.33
N TYR A 107 1.39 -13.12 -7.12
CA TYR A 107 1.75 -14.52 -6.92
C TYR A 107 3.22 -14.79 -7.25
N THR A 108 3.70 -14.28 -8.38
CA THR A 108 5.07 -14.50 -8.89
C THR A 108 6.11 -14.04 -7.89
N TYR A 109 5.89 -12.89 -7.24
CA TYR A 109 6.83 -12.31 -6.29
C TYR A 109 6.47 -12.60 -4.82
N GLY A 110 5.57 -13.55 -4.56
CA GLY A 110 5.22 -13.97 -3.20
C GLY A 110 4.64 -12.86 -2.31
N ILE A 111 4.15 -11.76 -2.90
CA ILE A 111 3.62 -10.64 -2.14
C ILE A 111 2.23 -11.04 -1.62
N SER A 112 1.96 -10.75 -0.36
CA SER A 112 0.74 -11.21 0.32
C SER A 112 -0.51 -10.87 -0.50
N ILE A 113 -1.27 -11.87 -0.89
CA ILE A 113 -2.43 -11.69 -1.76
C ILE A 113 -3.67 -11.35 -0.92
N TYR A 114 -3.57 -11.51 0.40
CA TYR A 114 -4.70 -11.38 1.33
C TYR A 114 -5.89 -12.28 0.90
N ASP A 115 -6.85 -12.56 1.79
CA ASP A 115 -7.98 -13.44 1.46
C ASP A 115 -9.05 -12.69 0.63
N VAL A 116 -8.61 -11.95 -0.42
CA VAL A 116 -9.52 -11.21 -1.31
C VAL A 116 -10.41 -12.23 -2.05
N PRO A 117 -11.75 -12.12 -1.95
CA PRO A 117 -12.66 -13.09 -2.53
C PRO A 117 -12.44 -13.30 -4.04
N ARG A 118 -12.82 -14.48 -4.55
CA ARG A 118 -12.77 -14.78 -6.00
C ARG A 118 -13.87 -14.00 -6.76
N ILE A 119 -13.64 -12.71 -6.95
CA ILE A 119 -14.44 -11.78 -7.75
C ILE A 119 -13.85 -11.73 -9.19
N ASP A 120 -14.50 -11.01 -10.10
CA ASP A 120 -13.93 -10.56 -11.36
C ASP A 120 -12.51 -9.98 -11.21
N PHE A 121 -11.70 -10.12 -12.26
CA PHE A 121 -10.27 -9.76 -12.25
C PHE A 121 -10.00 -8.31 -11.86
N LEU A 122 -10.83 -7.38 -12.32
CA LEU A 122 -10.60 -5.95 -12.09
C LEU A 122 -10.85 -5.54 -10.63
N PRO A 123 -12.03 -5.79 -10.01
CA PRO A 123 -12.23 -5.51 -8.58
C PRO A 123 -11.15 -6.13 -7.71
N ARG A 124 -10.72 -7.36 -8.05
CA ARG A 124 -9.65 -8.03 -7.34
C ARG A 124 -8.31 -7.29 -7.44
N CYS A 125 -7.93 -6.81 -8.63
CA CYS A 125 -6.73 -5.97 -8.78
C CYS A 125 -6.84 -4.70 -7.93
N ILE A 126 -8.00 -4.03 -7.93
CA ILE A 126 -8.23 -2.81 -7.15
C ILE A 126 -8.05 -3.06 -5.65
N HIS A 127 -8.71 -4.08 -5.11
CA HIS A 127 -8.65 -4.41 -3.69
C HIS A 127 -7.23 -4.78 -3.25
N LEU A 128 -6.51 -5.57 -4.07
CA LEU A 128 -5.10 -5.87 -3.83
C LEU A 128 -4.26 -4.60 -3.85
N THR A 129 -4.32 -3.80 -4.91
CA THR A 129 -3.55 -2.55 -5.01
C THR A 129 -3.82 -1.61 -3.83
N ALA A 130 -5.09 -1.47 -3.41
CA ALA A 130 -5.47 -0.69 -2.23
C ALA A 130 -4.85 -1.27 -0.96
N ARG A 131 -4.92 -2.59 -0.77
CA ARG A 131 -4.36 -3.25 0.41
C ARG A 131 -2.84 -3.11 0.50
N HIS A 132 -2.15 -3.10 -0.62
CA HIS A 132 -0.70 -2.88 -0.71
C HIS A 132 -0.30 -1.41 -0.62
N ALA A 133 -1.23 -0.47 -0.81
CA ALA A 133 -1.00 0.95 -0.54
C ALA A 133 -1.04 1.23 0.97
N GLY A 134 -1.96 0.58 1.69
CA GLY A 134 -2.05 0.67 3.15
C GLY A 134 -2.36 2.08 3.65
N VAL A 135 -1.73 2.49 4.75
CA VAL A 135 -1.87 3.84 5.31
C VAL A 135 -0.70 4.71 4.82
N PRO A 136 -0.96 5.84 4.13
CA PRO A 136 0.10 6.75 3.70
C PRO A 136 0.95 7.25 4.86
N ASP A 137 2.26 7.37 4.66
CA ASP A 137 3.21 7.85 5.69
C ASP A 137 2.81 9.21 6.26
N THR A 138 2.27 10.11 5.43
CA THR A 138 1.79 11.44 5.85
C THR A 138 0.61 11.40 6.81
N ASP A 139 -0.15 10.30 6.81
CA ASP A 139 -1.42 10.16 7.51
C ASP A 139 -1.27 9.31 8.78
N LYS A 140 -0.18 8.56 8.92
CA LYS A 140 0.06 7.58 9.99
C LYS A 140 -0.11 8.14 11.41
N SER A 141 0.48 9.31 11.69
CA SER A 141 0.40 9.90 13.04
C SER A 141 -1.05 10.22 13.44
N ILE A 142 -1.83 10.80 12.52
CA ILE A 142 -3.26 11.10 12.74
C ILE A 142 -4.06 9.80 12.85
N TYR A 143 -3.75 8.82 12.00
CA TYR A 143 -4.37 7.50 12.03
C TYR A 143 -4.18 6.81 13.40
N TYR A 144 -2.97 6.80 13.97
CA TYR A 144 -2.73 6.25 15.31
C TYR A 144 -3.48 7.00 16.41
N GLN A 145 -3.56 8.33 16.31
CA GLN A 145 -4.32 9.14 17.27
C GLN A 145 -5.80 8.76 17.27
N ILE A 146 -6.42 8.64 16.08
CA ILE A 146 -7.80 8.20 15.91
C ILE A 146 -8.00 6.83 16.56
N LEU A 147 -7.14 5.86 16.24
CA LEU A 147 -7.22 4.51 16.80
C LEU A 147 -7.01 4.48 18.31
N SER A 148 -6.16 5.34 18.87
CA SER A 148 -5.94 5.38 20.32
C SER A 148 -7.15 5.92 21.08
N GLY A 149 -7.90 6.85 20.49
CA GLY A 149 -9.06 7.50 21.12
C GLY A 149 -10.38 6.77 20.91
N SER A 150 -10.43 5.80 20.00
CA SER A 150 -11.64 5.06 19.67
C SER A 150 -11.91 3.89 20.63
N THR A 151 -13.18 3.75 21.03
CA THR A 151 -13.72 2.63 21.82
C THR A 151 -14.60 1.75 20.94
N PHE A 152 -14.16 0.55 20.59
CA PHE A 152 -14.91 -0.34 19.69
C PHE A 152 -15.61 -1.47 20.45
N ASN A 153 -16.84 -1.78 20.05
CA ASN A 153 -17.49 -3.03 20.41
C ASN A 153 -17.03 -4.12 19.44
N SER A 154 -16.78 -5.33 19.94
CA SER A 154 -16.23 -6.47 19.15
C SER A 154 -17.03 -6.85 17.91
N ASP A 155 -18.30 -6.43 17.85
CA ASP A 155 -19.30 -6.87 16.89
C ASP A 155 -19.61 -5.81 15.79
N GLY A 156 -19.03 -4.61 15.87
CA GLY A 156 -19.26 -3.51 14.92
C GLY A 156 -18.32 -3.52 13.71
N HIS A 157 -18.77 -2.91 12.59
CA HIS A 157 -17.93 -2.61 11.44
C HIS A 157 -17.08 -1.37 11.75
N MET A 158 -15.83 -1.58 12.13
CA MET A 158 -14.93 -0.54 12.63
C MET A 158 -14.69 0.56 11.58
N TYR A 159 -14.72 0.21 10.30
CA TYR A 159 -14.56 1.19 9.24
C TYR A 159 -15.69 2.21 9.23
N GLU A 160 -16.95 1.79 9.34
CA GLU A 160 -18.09 2.70 9.25
C GLU A 160 -18.10 3.73 10.39
N GLU A 161 -17.63 3.34 11.58
CA GLU A 161 -17.50 4.24 12.73
C GLU A 161 -16.36 5.26 12.57
N LEU A 162 -15.29 4.89 11.85
CA LEU A 162 -14.12 5.74 11.68
C LEU A 162 -14.09 6.51 10.36
N ARG A 163 -14.93 6.13 9.39
CA ARG A 163 -14.83 6.57 8.00
C ARG A 163 -14.74 8.08 7.86
N ASP A 164 -15.54 8.81 8.61
CA ASP A 164 -15.64 10.27 8.51
C ASP A 164 -14.52 11.02 9.25
N VAL A 165 -13.82 10.35 10.16
CA VAL A 165 -12.68 10.93 10.90
C VAL A 165 -11.34 10.54 10.31
N LEU A 166 -11.28 9.53 9.44
CA LEU A 166 -10.06 9.14 8.75
C LEU A 166 -9.54 10.25 7.82
N PRO A 167 -8.21 10.42 7.69
CA PRO A 167 -7.62 11.30 6.70
C PRO A 167 -8.16 11.01 5.29
N PRO A 168 -8.43 12.03 4.44
CA PRO A 168 -9.11 11.83 3.16
C PRO A 168 -8.46 10.80 2.25
N ARG A 169 -7.12 10.71 2.28
CA ARG A 169 -6.34 9.77 1.48
C ARG A 169 -6.41 8.36 2.04
N THR A 170 -6.18 8.18 3.34
CA THR A 170 -6.42 6.88 4.02
C THR A 170 -7.85 6.38 3.76
N ARG A 171 -8.86 7.25 3.93
CA ARG A 171 -10.26 6.92 3.68
C ARG A 171 -10.47 6.42 2.25
N TYR A 172 -9.95 7.15 1.26
CA TYR A 172 -10.04 6.78 -0.15
C TYR A 172 -9.41 5.41 -0.44
N ILE A 173 -8.24 5.12 0.12
CA ILE A 173 -7.60 3.81 -0.02
C ILE A 173 -8.47 2.72 0.61
N PHE A 174 -9.04 2.97 1.78
CA PHE A 174 -9.88 2.01 2.50
C PHE A 174 -11.23 1.78 1.81
N ASP A 175 -11.82 2.81 1.19
CA ASP A 175 -13.02 2.67 0.35
C ASP A 175 -12.76 1.72 -0.84
N MET A 176 -11.50 1.59 -1.29
CA MET A 176 -11.09 0.72 -2.40
C MET A 176 -10.70 -0.70 -1.98
N MET A 177 -10.59 -0.98 -0.69
CA MET A 177 -10.32 -2.34 -0.19
C MET A 177 -11.60 -3.18 -0.17
N ASP A 178 -11.45 -4.51 -0.19
CA ASP A 178 -12.57 -5.38 0.19
C ASP A 178 -12.85 -5.25 1.68
N GLU A 179 -14.11 -5.44 2.06
CA GLU A 179 -14.59 -5.24 3.43
C GLU A 179 -13.82 -6.09 4.45
N VAL A 180 -13.56 -7.36 4.14
CA VAL A 180 -12.88 -8.29 5.06
C VAL A 180 -11.45 -7.85 5.32
N SER A 181 -10.69 -7.54 4.27
CA SER A 181 -9.31 -7.07 4.40
C SER A 181 -9.22 -5.73 5.13
N ARG A 182 -10.17 -4.83 4.88
CA ARG A 182 -10.26 -3.51 5.51
C ARG A 182 -10.50 -3.61 7.01
N GLU A 183 -11.51 -4.38 7.41
CA GLU A 183 -11.84 -4.59 8.82
C GLU A 183 -10.69 -5.29 9.55
N LYS A 184 -10.06 -6.28 8.91
CA LYS A 184 -8.89 -6.95 9.48
C LYS A 184 -7.71 -5.99 9.68
N LEU A 185 -7.39 -5.17 8.68
CA LEU A 185 -6.31 -4.18 8.78
C LEU A 185 -6.56 -3.18 9.91
N LEU A 186 -7.79 -2.67 10.02
CA LEU A 186 -8.19 -1.75 11.08
C LEU A 186 -8.04 -2.39 12.47
N LYS A 187 -8.59 -3.60 12.65
CA LYS A 187 -8.50 -4.34 13.93
C LYS A 187 -7.06 -4.64 14.31
N ASP A 188 -6.25 -5.14 13.39
CA ASP A 188 -4.83 -5.40 13.63
C ASP A 188 -4.08 -4.10 13.99
N SER A 189 -4.38 -2.98 13.30
CA SER A 189 -3.79 -1.67 13.60
C SER A 189 -4.18 -1.15 14.98
N LYS A 190 -5.44 -1.32 15.38
CA LYS A 190 -5.93 -0.89 16.70
C LYS A 190 -5.25 -1.68 17.82
N LEU A 191 -5.18 -3.00 17.68
CA LEU A 191 -4.50 -3.85 18.64
C LEU A 191 -3.00 -3.50 18.74
N LEU A 192 -2.35 -3.20 17.60
CA LEU A 192 -0.97 -2.72 17.61
C LEU A 192 -0.81 -1.43 18.42
N VAL A 193 -1.70 -0.44 18.22
CA VAL A 193 -1.67 0.82 18.98
C VAL A 193 -1.86 0.57 20.48
N GLU A 194 -2.77 -0.32 20.87
CA GLU A 194 -3.01 -0.67 22.28
C GLU A 194 -1.83 -1.41 22.92
N ASP A 195 -1.22 -2.33 22.18
CA ASP A 195 0.00 -3.01 22.60
C ASP A 195 1.15 -2.02 22.82
N VAL A 196 1.39 -1.12 21.87
CA VAL A 196 2.45 -0.10 21.98
C VAL A 196 2.23 0.81 23.18
N LEU A 197 0.99 1.17 23.49
CA LEU A 197 0.66 2.03 24.64
C LEU A 197 0.65 1.29 25.99
N SER A 198 0.58 -0.05 25.99
CA SER A 198 0.51 -0.86 27.21
C SER A 198 1.82 -1.56 27.58
N MET A 199 2.76 -1.70 26.64
CA MET A 199 4.05 -2.37 26.87
C MET A 199 5.09 -1.47 27.53
N ASP A 200 5.90 -2.08 28.41
CA ASP A 200 7.23 -1.58 28.74
C ASP A 200 8.16 -1.94 27.55
N MET A 201 8.51 -0.93 26.75
CA MET A 201 8.90 -0.93 25.33
C MET A 201 10.20 -1.68 24.92
N THR A 202 10.54 -2.80 25.56
CA THR A 202 11.80 -3.53 25.36
C THR A 202 11.76 -4.62 24.27
N HIS A 203 10.61 -4.91 23.66
CA HIS A 203 10.42 -6.10 22.79
C HIS A 203 9.87 -5.78 21.38
N ASN A 204 10.51 -4.84 20.66
CA ASN A 204 10.09 -4.43 19.30
C ASN A 204 10.00 -5.58 18.28
N SER A 205 10.86 -6.60 18.39
CA SER A 205 10.82 -7.76 17.47
C SER A 205 9.57 -8.61 17.66
N ALA A 206 9.01 -8.68 18.87
CA ALA A 206 7.83 -9.49 19.14
C ALA A 206 6.56 -8.94 18.46
N LEU A 207 6.46 -7.62 18.30
CA LEU A 207 5.33 -6.98 17.61
C LEU A 207 5.35 -7.24 16.10
N ILE A 208 6.53 -7.26 15.48
CA ILE A 208 6.68 -7.58 14.06
C ILE A 208 6.14 -8.98 13.75
N ASP A 209 6.44 -9.94 14.63
CA ASP A 209 5.98 -11.34 14.49
C ASP A 209 4.49 -11.50 14.86
N LYS A 210 4.00 -10.73 15.85
CA LYS A 210 2.58 -10.76 16.28
C LYS A 210 1.62 -10.25 15.20
N TYR A 211 2.05 -9.28 14.39
CA TYR A 211 1.21 -8.65 13.37
C TYR A 211 1.75 -8.88 11.94
N PRO A 212 1.73 -10.12 11.43
CA PRO A 212 2.32 -10.46 10.13
C PRO A 212 1.58 -9.84 8.93
N ASN A 213 0.32 -9.46 9.10
CA ASN A 213 -0.50 -8.87 8.04
C ASN A 213 -0.31 -7.36 7.90
N LEU A 214 0.28 -6.71 8.90
CA LEU A 214 0.55 -5.27 8.85
C LEU A 214 1.84 -5.00 8.08
N ASP A 215 1.85 -3.86 7.40
CA ASP A 215 3.05 -3.32 6.76
C ASP A 215 4.13 -3.04 7.81
N LEU A 216 5.37 -3.38 7.45
CA LEU A 216 6.48 -3.29 8.40
C LEU A 216 6.66 -1.85 8.89
N ASN A 217 6.44 -0.89 8.00
CA ASN A 217 6.62 0.51 8.32
C ASN A 217 5.52 1.05 9.24
N LEU A 218 4.26 0.63 9.11
CA LEU A 218 3.23 1.01 10.08
C LEU A 218 3.57 0.50 11.49
N ILE A 219 4.12 -0.71 11.62
CA ILE A 219 4.54 -1.26 12.91
C ILE A 219 5.66 -0.39 13.51
N VAL A 220 6.73 -0.17 12.74
CA VAL A 220 7.89 0.61 13.19
C VAL A 220 7.50 2.06 13.53
N ASP A 221 6.71 2.71 12.66
CA ASP A 221 6.29 4.09 12.87
C ASP A 221 5.34 4.22 14.07
N CYS A 222 4.47 3.22 14.32
CA CYS A 222 3.60 3.20 15.50
C CYS A 222 4.40 3.10 16.79
N ILE A 223 5.44 2.24 16.81
CA ILE A 223 6.35 2.12 17.95
C ILE A 223 7.04 3.46 18.23
N MET A 224 7.60 4.09 17.18
CA MET A 224 8.25 5.40 17.30
C MET A 224 7.29 6.49 17.80
N TRP A 225 6.06 6.50 17.28
CA TRP A 225 5.01 7.41 17.74
C TRP A 225 4.67 7.23 19.23
N GLY A 226 4.65 5.98 19.72
CA GLY A 226 4.49 5.69 21.15
C GLY A 226 5.62 6.26 22.01
N PHE A 227 6.88 6.11 21.57
CA PHE A 227 8.04 6.66 22.28
C PHE A 227 8.00 8.19 22.40
N ASP A 228 7.69 8.88 21.29
CA ASP A 228 7.61 10.33 21.26
C ASP A 228 6.53 10.83 22.24
N ARG A 229 5.37 10.16 22.27
CA ARG A 229 4.27 10.48 23.19
C ARG A 229 4.67 10.34 24.66
N ASP A 230 5.30 9.23 25.04
CA ASP A 230 5.76 9.00 26.41
C ASP A 230 6.83 9.99 26.84
N SER A 231 7.72 10.39 25.94
CA SER A 231 8.76 11.39 26.22
C SER A 231 8.16 12.76 26.53
N VAL A 232 7.12 13.17 25.80
CA VAL A 232 6.40 14.43 26.01
C VAL A 232 5.64 14.39 27.34
N VAL A 233 4.97 13.27 27.66
CA VAL A 233 4.28 13.11 28.95
C VAL A 233 5.28 13.20 30.11
N LYS A 234 6.43 12.52 30.03
CA LYS A 234 7.47 12.55 31.07
C LYS A 234 8.17 13.90 31.23
N GLN A 235 8.12 14.79 30.23
CA GLN A 235 8.65 16.16 30.33
C GLN A 235 7.61 17.17 30.85
N ALA A 236 6.33 16.82 30.79
CA ALA A 236 5.22 17.66 31.24
C ALA A 236 4.89 17.51 32.73
N PHE A 237 5.48 16.51 33.40
CA PHE A 237 5.35 16.21 34.83
C PHE A 237 6.73 16.20 35.51
#